data_AF-A0A383V8R0-F1
#
_entry.id   AF-A0A383V8R0-F1
#
_cell.length_a   1.000
_cell.length_b   1.000
_cell.length_c   1.000
_cell.angle_alpha   90.00
_cell.angle_beta   90.00
_cell.angle_gamma   90.00
#
_symmetry.space_group_name_H-M   'P 1'
#
loop_
_entity.id
_entity.type
_entity.pdbx_description
1 polymer ?
#
loop_
_entity_poly.entity_id
_entity_poly.type
_entity_poly.pdbx_seq_one_letter_code
_entity_poly.pdbx_strand_id
1 'polypeptide(L)'
;MSKRDTTLRLLSLAALCLLAAAKKANTAYDEDAAPPDWAGGDLDSNPSVEPPSAGAAVPVQPDVLSHRTERMQVLDEEARIFLFRGFLSPEECDHIIALSDPQLQRSGVVNTESGGSDISDIRTSSGVFLERGQDDVVKAIEQRIAAWTLLPVGNGEGLQVLRYHKSQKYDAHWDYFFHKEGTANGGNRAATVLSYLSGVEEGGETVFPNIPAPGGENVGFSECARKHLAVRPRKGDAVLFHSIAPHGALEKKSLHAACPVIKGVKYSMAKWIHVGHYATAGEVPIAIEQEVHQIPKPKGACEDDNDFCDSWASTGECTNNVAYMIGSKYAPGHCLKACGMCHLLKEWKGEGEGQQQQQQGQEEAEVTAA
;
A
#
# COMPACT_ATOMS: atom_id res chain seq x y z
N MET A 1 -16.99 -64.74 0.73
CA MET A 1 -16.19 -63.72 1.46
C MET A 1 -15.63 -62.76 0.42
N SER A 2 -16.01 -61.49 0.53
CA SER A 2 -16.18 -60.54 -0.58
C SER A 2 -14.94 -59.66 -0.79
N LYS A 3 -14.67 -59.29 -2.06
CA LYS A 3 -13.64 -58.34 -2.53
C LYS A 3 -13.72 -56.93 -1.92
N ARG A 4 -14.62 -56.69 -0.95
CA ARG A 4 -14.76 -55.43 -0.20
C ARG A 4 -13.82 -55.31 1.00
N ASP A 5 -13.22 -56.41 1.47
CA ASP A 5 -12.35 -56.40 2.66
C ASP A 5 -10.87 -56.04 2.36
N THR A 6 -10.44 -56.17 1.11
CA THR A 6 -9.04 -55.91 0.71
C THR A 6 -8.80 -54.41 0.46
N THR A 7 -9.81 -53.69 -0.03
CA THR A 7 -9.73 -52.24 -0.33
C THR A 7 -9.72 -51.38 0.93
N LEU A 8 -10.40 -51.82 2.01
CA LEU A 8 -10.42 -51.08 3.28
C LEU A 8 -9.08 -51.18 4.04
N ARG A 9 -8.35 -52.29 3.89
CA ARG A 9 -7.01 -52.46 4.48
C ARG A 9 -5.91 -51.70 3.73
N LEU A 10 -6.06 -51.49 2.42
CA LEU A 10 -5.13 -50.68 1.61
C LEU A 10 -5.30 -49.17 1.86
N LEU A 11 -6.52 -48.69 2.12
CA LEU A 11 -6.78 -47.30 2.51
C LEU A 11 -6.26 -46.97 3.93
N SER A 12 -6.26 -47.95 4.83
CA SER A 12 -5.73 -47.80 6.20
C SER A 12 -4.20 -47.72 6.26
N LEU A 13 -3.47 -48.47 5.42
CA LEU A 13 -2.01 -48.40 5.36
C LEU A 13 -1.48 -47.15 4.63
N ALA A 14 -2.19 -46.66 3.61
CA ALA A 14 -1.82 -45.42 2.92
C ALA A 14 -1.99 -44.18 3.82
N ALA A 15 -3.04 -44.15 4.66
CA ALA A 15 -3.25 -43.10 5.64
C ALA A 15 -2.18 -43.09 6.75
N LEU A 16 -1.70 -44.26 7.20
CA LEU A 16 -0.61 -44.33 8.18
C LEU A 16 0.77 -43.94 7.59
N CYS A 17 1.03 -44.19 6.30
CA CYS A 17 2.25 -43.73 5.65
C CYS A 17 2.26 -42.21 5.40
N LEU A 18 1.10 -41.61 5.10
CA LEU A 18 0.96 -40.15 4.95
C LEU A 18 1.10 -39.41 6.29
N LEU A 19 0.61 -39.99 7.40
CA LEU A 19 0.81 -39.44 8.75
C LEU A 19 2.28 -39.57 9.24
N ALA A 20 3.00 -40.60 8.80
CA ALA A 20 4.42 -40.76 9.11
C ALA A 20 5.33 -39.82 8.27
N ALA A 21 4.93 -39.47 7.05
CA ALA A 21 5.63 -38.48 6.22
C ALA A 21 5.36 -37.03 6.68
N ALA A 22 4.14 -36.71 7.12
CA ALA A 22 3.79 -35.39 7.65
C ALA A 22 4.46 -35.07 9.00
N LYS A 23 4.89 -36.10 9.76
CA LYS A 23 5.70 -35.91 10.97
C LYS A 23 7.19 -35.64 10.71
N LYS A 24 7.65 -35.69 9.46
CA LYS A 24 9.06 -35.49 9.09
C LYS A 24 9.33 -34.21 8.29
N ALA A 25 8.31 -33.41 8.02
CA ALA A 25 8.42 -32.05 7.50
C ALA A 25 8.02 -31.03 8.58
N ASN A 26 8.48 -31.24 9.81
CA ASN A 26 8.55 -30.20 10.81
C ASN A 26 10.03 -29.81 10.87
N THR A 27 10.49 -29.04 9.89
CA THR A 27 11.74 -28.30 10.05
C THR A 27 11.45 -27.27 11.12
N ALA A 28 11.88 -27.59 12.34
CA ALA A 28 11.96 -26.66 13.43
C ALA A 28 12.55 -25.34 12.91
N TYR A 29 11.96 -24.22 13.32
CA TYR A 29 12.74 -22.99 13.42
C TYR A 29 13.93 -23.33 14.31
N ASP A 30 15.11 -23.36 13.71
CA ASP A 30 16.36 -23.52 14.42
C ASP A 30 16.67 -22.15 15.04
N GLU A 31 16.38 -22.00 16.33
CA GLU A 31 16.70 -20.79 17.10
C GLU A 31 18.21 -20.53 17.16
N ASP A 32 19.05 -21.50 16.75
CA ASP A 32 20.51 -21.43 16.72
C ASP A 32 21.10 -21.23 15.30
N ALA A 33 20.26 -21.03 14.26
CA ALA A 33 20.75 -20.75 12.91
C ALA A 33 21.36 -19.33 12.82
N ALA A 34 22.69 -19.28 12.70
CA ALA A 34 23.42 -18.03 12.48
C ALA A 34 22.87 -17.25 11.27
N PRO A 35 22.67 -15.93 11.37
CA PRO A 35 22.09 -15.13 10.30
C PRO A 35 23.02 -15.09 9.07
N PRO A 36 22.49 -14.85 7.85
CA PRO A 36 23.28 -14.76 6.63
C PRO A 36 24.36 -13.66 6.73
N ASP A 37 25.51 -13.88 6.10
CA ASP A 37 26.78 -13.10 6.17
C ASP A 37 26.71 -11.57 5.99
N TRP A 38 25.55 -10.99 5.67
CA TRP A 38 25.36 -9.52 5.74
C TRP A 38 24.98 -9.02 7.15
N ALA A 39 24.64 -9.93 8.07
CA ALA A 39 24.27 -9.67 9.46
C ALA A 39 25.44 -9.85 10.45
N GLY A 40 26.66 -10.06 9.96
CA GLY A 40 27.86 -10.26 10.78
C GLY A 40 28.41 -8.96 11.38
N GLY A 41 27.98 -8.66 12.60
CA GLY A 41 28.66 -7.75 13.51
C GLY A 41 28.30 -8.14 14.94
N ASP A 42 29.22 -8.82 15.63
CA ASP A 42 29.09 -9.26 17.03
C ASP A 42 28.59 -8.13 17.94
N LEU A 43 27.39 -8.29 18.50
CA LEU A 43 26.81 -7.34 19.46
C LEU A 43 27.26 -7.56 20.92
N ASP A 44 28.11 -8.58 21.20
CA ASP A 44 28.47 -8.95 22.57
C ASP A 44 29.97 -8.96 22.90
N SER A 45 30.81 -8.36 22.07
CA SER A 45 32.16 -7.97 22.51
C SER A 45 32.23 -6.45 22.60
N ASN A 46 32.02 -5.93 23.81
CA ASN A 46 32.30 -4.54 24.15
C ASN A 46 33.76 -4.46 24.64
N PRO A 47 34.78 -4.24 23.77
CA PRO A 47 36.05 -3.75 24.27
C PRO A 47 35.75 -2.40 24.91
N SER A 48 36.29 -2.16 26.10
CA SER A 48 36.09 -0.92 26.85
C SER A 48 36.53 0.28 26.01
N VAL A 49 35.61 0.86 25.23
CA VAL A 49 35.87 2.07 24.45
C VAL A 49 35.70 3.23 25.42
N GLU A 50 36.83 3.86 25.75
CA GLU A 50 36.82 5.15 26.45
C GLU A 50 35.95 6.15 25.66
N PRO A 51 35.13 6.97 26.33
CA PRO A 51 34.27 7.91 25.63
C PRO A 51 35.11 8.87 24.78
N PRO A 52 34.71 9.14 23.52
CA PRO A 52 35.47 10.03 22.65
C PRO A 52 35.45 11.44 23.23
N SER A 53 36.61 12.10 23.20
CA SER A 53 36.75 13.51 23.55
C SER A 53 35.78 14.36 22.73
N ALA A 54 35.01 15.22 23.40
CA ALA A 54 34.08 16.16 22.77
C ALA A 54 34.82 16.99 21.71
N GLY A 55 34.51 16.77 20.42
CA GLY A 55 35.04 17.59 19.34
C GLY A 55 35.10 17.00 17.92
N ALA A 56 34.88 15.70 17.71
CA ALA A 56 34.95 15.12 16.36
C ALA A 56 33.55 14.81 15.81
N ALA A 57 33.08 15.62 14.86
CA ALA A 57 31.91 15.30 14.05
C ALA A 57 32.20 14.05 13.21
N VAL A 58 31.40 13.00 13.38
CA VAL A 58 31.41 11.84 12.48
C VAL A 58 30.82 12.30 11.14
N PRO A 59 31.56 12.24 10.02
CA PRO A 59 31.01 12.63 8.74
C PRO A 59 30.01 11.57 8.29
N VAL A 60 28.73 11.93 8.24
CA VAL A 60 27.68 11.14 7.61
C VAL A 60 28.00 11.05 6.11
N GLN A 61 28.33 9.86 5.62
CA GLN A 61 28.57 9.59 4.19
C GLN A 61 27.28 9.91 3.40
N PRO A 62 27.28 10.86 2.45
CA PRO A 62 26.06 11.30 1.74
C PRO A 62 25.45 10.29 0.74
N ASP A 63 26.00 9.09 0.63
CA ASP A 63 25.93 8.29 -0.61
C ASP A 63 24.71 7.33 -0.69
N VAL A 64 24.29 6.68 0.40
CA VAL A 64 23.25 5.62 0.30
C VAL A 64 21.81 6.16 0.23
N LEU A 65 21.54 7.31 0.86
CA LEU A 65 20.20 7.93 0.85
C LEU A 65 19.99 8.81 -0.39
N SER A 66 21.03 9.50 -0.88
CA SER A 66 20.90 10.42 -2.02
C SER A 66 20.56 9.71 -3.34
N HIS A 67 21.13 8.52 -3.60
CA HIS A 67 20.80 7.72 -4.78
C HIS A 67 19.44 7.02 -4.71
N ARG A 68 18.88 6.82 -3.52
CA ARG A 68 17.49 6.33 -3.36
C ARG A 68 16.47 7.43 -3.62
N THR A 69 16.78 8.67 -3.25
CA THR A 69 15.86 9.81 -3.39
C THR A 69 15.63 10.28 -4.83
N GLU A 70 16.55 10.05 -5.77
CA GLU A 70 16.34 10.46 -7.18
C GLU A 70 15.33 9.60 -7.93
N ARG A 71 15.16 8.33 -7.51
CA ARG A 71 14.25 7.38 -8.18
C ARG A 71 12.84 7.40 -7.63
N MET A 72 12.63 7.94 -6.44
CA MET A 72 11.33 8.03 -5.79
C MET A 72 10.79 9.46 -5.87
N GLN A 73 9.62 9.62 -6.50
CA GLN A 73 8.95 10.90 -6.67
C GLN A 73 7.68 10.91 -5.84
N VAL A 74 7.50 11.96 -5.05
CA VAL A 74 6.21 12.23 -4.39
C VAL A 74 5.29 12.87 -5.43
N LEU A 75 4.17 12.21 -5.72
CA LEU A 75 3.18 12.70 -6.68
C LEU A 75 2.07 13.51 -5.98
N ASP A 76 1.66 13.04 -4.81
CA ASP A 76 0.73 13.74 -3.91
C ASP A 76 1.06 13.38 -2.46
N GLU A 77 1.42 14.37 -1.65
CA GLU A 77 1.80 14.18 -0.25
C GLU A 77 0.60 13.85 0.65
N GLU A 78 -0.58 14.38 0.32
CA GLU A 78 -1.77 14.27 1.16
C GLU A 78 -2.42 12.90 0.98
N ALA A 79 -2.67 12.51 -0.27
CA ALA A 79 -3.15 11.19 -0.64
C ALA A 79 -2.07 10.10 -0.55
N ARG A 80 -0.81 10.50 -0.29
CA ARG A 80 0.37 9.62 -0.19
C ARG A 80 0.53 8.72 -1.41
N ILE A 81 0.72 9.37 -2.54
CA ILE A 81 0.97 8.73 -3.84
C ILE A 81 2.44 8.95 -4.22
N PHE A 82 3.14 7.85 -4.46
CA PHE A 82 4.58 7.84 -4.74
C PHE A 82 4.87 7.03 -6.00
N LEU A 83 5.80 7.51 -6.81
CA LEU A 83 6.29 6.82 -8.00
C LEU A 83 7.74 6.41 -7.80
N PHE A 84 8.03 5.12 -7.96
CA PHE A 84 9.36 4.56 -7.92
C PHE A 84 9.79 4.17 -9.34
N ARG A 85 10.82 4.85 -9.86
CA ARG A 85 11.40 4.56 -11.18
C ARG A 85 12.33 3.36 -11.15
N GLY A 86 12.14 2.40 -12.05
CA GLY A 86 12.94 1.17 -12.10
C GLY A 86 12.91 0.39 -10.79
N PHE A 87 11.71 0.23 -10.22
CA PHE A 87 11.45 -0.59 -9.03
C PHE A 87 11.65 -2.08 -9.31
N LEU A 88 11.25 -2.52 -10.50
CA LEU A 88 11.54 -3.85 -11.05
C LEU A 88 12.61 -3.75 -12.13
N SER A 89 13.50 -4.73 -12.17
CA SER A 89 14.41 -4.91 -13.30
C SER A 89 13.64 -5.37 -14.56
N PRO A 90 14.15 -5.10 -15.78
CA PRO A 90 13.54 -5.60 -17.00
C PRO A 90 13.35 -7.12 -17.01
N GLU A 91 14.29 -7.86 -16.43
CA GLU A 91 14.28 -9.33 -16.33
C GLU A 91 13.18 -9.83 -15.40
N GLU A 92 12.99 -9.17 -14.25
CA GLU A 92 11.86 -9.46 -13.35
C GLU A 92 10.52 -9.22 -14.04
N CYS A 93 10.39 -8.12 -14.79
CA CYS A 93 9.17 -7.86 -15.56
C CYS A 93 8.88 -8.96 -16.57
N ASP A 94 9.89 -9.40 -17.34
CA ASP A 94 9.73 -10.45 -18.34
C ASP A 94 9.42 -11.82 -17.71
N HIS A 95 10.03 -12.11 -16.55
CA HIS A 95 9.74 -13.31 -15.78
C HIS A 95 8.27 -13.37 -15.32
N ILE A 96 7.75 -12.29 -14.73
CA ILE A 96 6.35 -12.21 -14.30
C ILE A 96 5.40 -12.34 -15.50
N ILE A 97 5.71 -11.71 -16.63
CA ILE A 97 4.93 -11.88 -17.86
C ILE A 97 4.94 -13.36 -18.29
N ALA A 98 6.09 -14.01 -18.36
CA ALA A 98 6.22 -15.41 -18.78
C ALA A 98 5.44 -16.38 -17.88
N LEU A 99 5.45 -16.17 -16.56
CA LEU A 99 4.65 -16.96 -15.61
C LEU A 99 3.13 -16.79 -15.82
N SER A 100 2.72 -15.56 -16.13
CA SER A 100 1.30 -15.20 -16.19
C SER A 100 0.64 -15.52 -17.54
N ASP A 101 1.34 -15.34 -18.66
CA ASP A 101 0.75 -15.34 -20.00
C ASP A 101 -0.01 -16.64 -20.36
N PRO A 102 0.47 -17.85 -20.00
CA PRO A 102 -0.26 -19.10 -20.26
C PRO A 102 -1.58 -19.24 -19.47
N GLN A 103 -1.74 -18.47 -18.40
CA GLN A 103 -2.83 -18.59 -17.43
C GLN A 103 -3.84 -17.43 -17.50
N LEU A 104 -3.56 -16.40 -18.32
CA LEU A 104 -4.40 -15.21 -18.41
C LEU A 104 -5.82 -15.55 -18.91
N GLN A 105 -6.82 -15.29 -18.06
CA GLN A 105 -8.23 -15.36 -18.41
C GLN A 105 -8.87 -13.98 -18.34
N ARG A 106 -10.12 -13.84 -18.82
CA ARG A 106 -10.85 -12.57 -18.69
C ARG A 106 -10.95 -12.18 -17.22
N SER A 107 -10.54 -10.95 -16.86
CA SER A 107 -10.60 -10.49 -15.48
C SER A 107 -12.06 -10.31 -15.03
N GLY A 108 -12.39 -10.82 -13.85
CA GLY A 108 -13.58 -10.41 -13.10
C GLY A 108 -13.31 -9.14 -12.29
N VAL A 109 -14.39 -8.50 -11.82
CA VAL A 109 -14.38 -7.44 -10.82
C VAL A 109 -15.00 -8.00 -9.55
N VAL A 110 -14.33 -7.84 -8.40
CA VAL A 110 -14.99 -8.05 -7.10
C VAL A 110 -15.90 -6.86 -6.90
N ASN A 111 -17.21 -7.10 -6.89
CA ASN A 111 -18.20 -6.08 -6.67
C ASN A 111 -18.01 -5.49 -5.26
N THR A 112 -17.72 -4.20 -5.20
CA THR A 112 -17.41 -3.48 -3.96
C THR A 112 -18.63 -3.28 -3.06
N GLU A 113 -19.85 -3.53 -3.56
CA GLU A 113 -21.11 -3.46 -2.81
C GLU A 113 -21.63 -4.83 -2.40
N SER A 114 -21.48 -5.86 -3.25
CA SER A 114 -22.06 -7.19 -3.04
C SER A 114 -21.07 -8.32 -2.75
N GLY A 115 -19.76 -8.07 -2.88
CA GLY A 115 -18.69 -9.05 -2.59
C GLY A 115 -18.54 -10.20 -3.61
N GLY A 116 -19.38 -10.24 -4.66
CA GLY A 116 -19.32 -11.25 -5.73
C GLY A 116 -18.29 -10.93 -6.82
N SER A 117 -17.79 -11.94 -7.54
CA SER A 117 -16.91 -11.75 -8.72
C SER A 117 -17.73 -11.82 -10.00
N ASP A 118 -17.92 -10.69 -10.69
CA ASP A 118 -18.65 -10.61 -11.95
C ASP A 118 -17.75 -10.27 -13.14
N ILE A 119 -18.01 -10.88 -14.32
CA ILE A 119 -17.42 -10.44 -15.59
C ILE A 119 -18.15 -9.16 -15.99
N SER A 120 -17.50 -8.01 -15.82
CA SER A 120 -18.11 -6.69 -16.01
C SER A 120 -17.43 -5.89 -17.12
N ASP A 121 -18.20 -5.03 -17.81
CA ASP A 121 -17.69 -4.06 -18.78
C ASP A 121 -16.85 -2.94 -18.14
N ILE A 122 -16.87 -2.84 -16.80
CA ILE A 122 -16.09 -1.89 -16.00
C ILE A 122 -14.60 -2.22 -16.09
N ARG A 123 -14.23 -3.51 -16.13
CA ARG A 123 -12.85 -3.98 -16.27
C ARG A 123 -12.72 -4.91 -17.45
N THR A 124 -12.06 -4.41 -18.49
CA THR A 124 -11.97 -5.13 -19.75
C THR A 124 -10.60 -5.78 -19.98
N SER A 125 -9.83 -6.07 -18.93
CA SER A 125 -8.53 -6.75 -19.02
C SER A 125 -8.64 -8.28 -19.00
N SER A 126 -7.51 -8.94 -19.26
CA SER A 126 -7.26 -10.31 -18.80
C SER A 126 -6.38 -10.27 -17.54
N GLY A 127 -6.50 -11.26 -16.65
CA GLY A 127 -5.70 -11.33 -15.44
C GLY A 127 -5.58 -12.72 -14.84
N VAL A 128 -4.59 -12.84 -13.95
CA VAL A 128 -4.29 -14.05 -13.15
C VAL A 128 -3.63 -13.63 -11.84
N PHE A 129 -3.78 -14.43 -10.79
CA PHE A 129 -3.01 -14.26 -9.56
C PHE A 129 -1.83 -15.23 -9.55
N LEU A 130 -0.66 -14.72 -9.22
CA LEU A 130 0.46 -15.53 -8.79
C LEU A 130 0.39 -15.71 -7.27
N GLU A 131 0.70 -16.90 -6.80
CA GLU A 131 0.67 -17.21 -5.37
C GLU A 131 1.78 -16.45 -4.62
N ARG A 132 1.53 -16.15 -3.34
CA ARG A 132 2.53 -15.50 -2.49
C ARG A 132 3.75 -16.42 -2.35
N GLY A 133 4.94 -15.89 -2.63
CA GLY A 133 6.17 -16.67 -2.65
C GLY A 133 6.19 -17.83 -3.64
N GLN A 134 5.45 -17.75 -4.76
CA GLN A 134 5.34 -18.83 -5.76
C GLN A 134 6.71 -19.29 -6.28
N ASP A 135 7.66 -18.37 -6.45
CA ASP A 135 9.07 -18.68 -6.73
C ASP A 135 10.00 -17.62 -6.11
N ASP A 136 11.32 -17.81 -6.29
CA ASP A 136 12.34 -16.92 -5.70
C ASP A 136 12.27 -15.48 -6.23
N VAL A 137 11.86 -15.29 -7.49
CA VAL A 137 11.72 -13.95 -8.09
C VAL A 137 10.50 -13.24 -7.51
N VAL A 138 9.35 -13.92 -7.46
CA VAL A 138 8.13 -13.43 -6.83
C VAL A 138 8.40 -13.08 -5.37
N LYS A 139 9.06 -13.97 -4.62
CA LYS A 139 9.41 -13.75 -3.22
C LYS A 139 10.31 -12.52 -3.04
N ALA A 140 11.33 -12.35 -3.88
CA ALA A 140 12.22 -11.19 -3.83
C ALA A 140 11.47 -9.87 -4.12
N ILE A 141 10.55 -9.87 -5.09
CA ILE A 141 9.69 -8.72 -5.40
C ILE A 141 8.78 -8.40 -4.21
N GLU A 142 8.14 -9.39 -3.60
CA GLU A 142 7.26 -9.18 -2.45
C GLU A 142 8.01 -8.66 -1.23
N GLN A 143 9.23 -9.15 -0.97
CA GLN A 143 10.11 -8.62 0.07
C GLN A 143 10.50 -7.16 -0.20
N ARG A 144 10.77 -6.81 -1.45
CA ARG A 144 11.08 -5.43 -1.86
C ARG A 144 9.87 -4.51 -1.68
N ILE A 145 8.67 -4.99 -2.03
CA ILE A 145 7.42 -4.26 -1.78
C ILE A 145 7.24 -4.02 -0.29
N ALA A 146 7.39 -5.06 0.55
CA ALA A 146 7.28 -4.93 1.99
C ALA A 146 8.30 -3.94 2.59
N ALA A 147 9.53 -3.95 2.09
CA ALA A 147 10.56 -3.00 2.51
C ALA A 147 10.23 -1.54 2.10
N TRP A 148 9.57 -1.33 0.96
CA TRP A 148 9.18 0.00 0.50
C TRP A 148 7.95 0.54 1.24
N THR A 149 6.94 -0.30 1.44
CA THR A 149 5.68 0.10 2.08
C THR A 149 5.75 0.08 3.60
N LEU A 150 6.77 -0.57 4.17
CA LEU A 150 6.88 -0.88 5.60
C LEU A 150 5.72 -1.75 6.12
N LEU A 151 5.05 -2.47 5.22
CA LEU A 151 3.98 -3.40 5.54
C LEU A 151 4.47 -4.85 5.33
N PRO A 152 4.21 -5.78 6.26
CA PRO A 152 4.71 -7.15 6.15
C PRO A 152 4.23 -7.87 4.88
N VAL A 153 5.06 -8.79 4.36
CA VAL A 153 4.71 -9.64 3.20
C VAL A 153 3.40 -10.40 3.44
N GLY A 154 3.15 -10.85 4.67
CA GLY A 154 1.95 -11.58 5.08
C GLY A 154 0.65 -10.76 4.97
N ASN A 155 0.73 -9.42 4.97
CA ASN A 155 -0.45 -8.57 4.75
C ASN A 155 -0.88 -8.53 3.27
N GLY A 156 -0.04 -9.02 2.37
CA GLY A 156 -0.27 -8.95 0.95
C GLY A 156 -1.08 -10.12 0.40
N GLU A 157 -2.05 -9.81 -0.48
CA GLU A 157 -2.65 -10.79 -1.39
C GLU A 157 -1.60 -11.34 -2.38
N GLY A 158 -1.94 -12.35 -3.18
CA GLY A 158 -1.09 -12.76 -4.31
C GLY A 158 -0.88 -11.63 -5.32
N LEU A 159 0.14 -11.74 -6.17
CA LEU A 159 0.41 -10.74 -7.21
C LEU A 159 -0.63 -10.87 -8.33
N GLN A 160 -1.46 -9.85 -8.54
CA GLN A 160 -2.42 -9.85 -9.64
C GLN A 160 -1.78 -9.29 -10.90
N VAL A 161 -1.53 -10.14 -11.89
CA VAL A 161 -1.00 -9.73 -13.21
C VAL A 161 -2.15 -9.48 -14.17
N LEU A 162 -2.03 -8.42 -14.96
CA LEU A 162 -3.08 -7.88 -15.81
C LEU A 162 -2.55 -7.51 -17.18
N ARG A 163 -3.36 -7.76 -18.22
CA ARG A 163 -3.07 -7.41 -19.60
C ARG A 163 -4.21 -6.61 -20.21
N TYR A 164 -3.86 -5.47 -20.80
CA TYR A 164 -4.77 -4.60 -21.56
C TYR A 164 -4.28 -4.47 -23.00
N HIS A 165 -5.13 -4.88 -23.93
CA HIS A 165 -5.01 -4.62 -25.36
C HIS A 165 -5.62 -3.27 -25.73
N LYS A 166 -5.51 -2.90 -27.01
CA LYS A 166 -6.14 -1.70 -27.55
C LYS A 166 -7.60 -1.54 -27.11
N SER A 167 -7.96 -0.33 -26.70
CA SER A 167 -9.24 0.11 -26.17
C SER A 167 -9.67 -0.51 -24.83
N GLN A 168 -8.94 -1.50 -24.29
CA GLN A 168 -9.25 -2.04 -22.97
C GLN A 168 -8.85 -1.04 -21.88
N LYS A 169 -9.67 -1.00 -20.82
CA LYS A 169 -9.61 -0.03 -19.73
C LYS A 169 -10.05 -0.65 -18.40
N TYR A 170 -9.88 0.11 -17.33
CA TYR A 170 -10.56 -0.12 -16.07
C TYR A 170 -11.12 1.21 -15.60
N ASP A 171 -12.44 1.29 -15.44
CA ASP A 171 -13.11 2.49 -14.94
C ASP A 171 -12.69 2.84 -13.50
N ALA A 172 -12.99 4.06 -13.09
CA ALA A 172 -12.56 4.60 -11.81
C ALA A 172 -13.14 3.79 -10.65
N HIS A 173 -12.28 3.40 -9.72
CA HIS A 173 -12.65 2.62 -8.54
C HIS A 173 -11.68 2.89 -7.39
N TRP A 174 -12.09 2.43 -6.21
CA TRP A 174 -11.21 2.32 -5.05
C TRP A 174 -10.79 0.87 -4.86
N ASP A 175 -9.59 0.68 -4.33
CA ASP A 175 -9.10 -0.65 -4.03
C ASP A 175 -9.60 -1.18 -2.68
N TYR A 176 -10.05 -0.30 -1.78
CA TYR A 176 -10.62 -0.70 -0.50
C TYR A 176 -12.06 -1.19 -0.63
N PHE A 177 -12.53 -1.92 0.39
CA PHE A 177 -13.89 -2.43 0.47
C PHE A 177 -14.80 -1.46 1.25
N PHE A 178 -16.06 -1.34 0.81
CA PHE A 178 -17.10 -0.61 1.56
C PHE A 178 -17.91 -1.53 2.49
N HIS A 179 -17.90 -2.84 2.23
CA HIS A 179 -18.67 -3.84 2.96
C HIS A 179 -17.79 -4.65 3.91
N LYS A 180 -18.38 -5.21 4.96
CA LYS A 180 -17.66 -5.87 6.06
C LYS A 180 -17.04 -7.20 5.64
N GLU A 181 -17.67 -7.92 4.72
CA GLU A 181 -17.23 -9.25 4.26
C GLU A 181 -15.88 -9.18 3.56
N GLY A 182 -15.62 -8.12 2.78
CA GLY A 182 -14.33 -7.87 2.13
C GLY A 182 -13.20 -7.62 3.12
N THR A 183 -13.52 -7.24 4.37
CA THR A 183 -12.54 -6.98 5.44
C THR A 183 -12.31 -8.17 6.37
N ALA A 184 -12.98 -9.30 6.15
CA ALA A 184 -12.89 -10.46 7.03
C ALA A 184 -11.51 -11.15 7.03
N ASN A 185 -10.69 -10.91 6.00
CA ASN A 185 -9.34 -11.46 5.87
C ASN A 185 -8.30 -10.33 5.90
N GLY A 186 -7.68 -10.09 7.06
CA GLY A 186 -6.64 -9.08 7.23
C GLY A 186 -7.15 -7.63 7.33
N GLY A 187 -8.46 -7.41 7.39
CA GLY A 187 -9.05 -6.07 7.38
C GLY A 187 -9.10 -5.46 5.98
N ASN A 188 -9.28 -4.14 5.90
CA ASN A 188 -9.33 -3.44 4.62
C ASN A 188 -7.94 -3.29 3.99
N ARG A 189 -7.89 -3.02 2.68
CA ARG A 189 -6.64 -2.77 1.96
C ARG A 189 -6.10 -1.40 2.36
N ALA A 190 -4.91 -1.38 2.96
CA ALA A 190 -4.20 -0.17 3.39
C ALA A 190 -3.51 0.54 2.22
N ALA A 191 -2.93 -0.22 1.30
CA ALA A 191 -2.16 0.31 0.19
C ALA A 191 -2.13 -0.63 -1.02
N THR A 192 -1.83 -0.05 -2.18
CA THR A 192 -1.61 -0.76 -3.42
C THR A 192 -0.26 -0.38 -4.01
N VAL A 193 0.52 -1.38 -4.41
CA VAL A 193 1.67 -1.19 -5.31
C VAL A 193 1.29 -1.71 -6.69
N LEU A 194 1.17 -0.79 -7.65
CA LEU A 194 0.92 -1.11 -9.06
C LEU A 194 2.21 -0.94 -9.86
N SER A 195 2.78 -2.05 -10.32
CA SER A 195 4.00 -2.08 -11.14
C SER A 195 3.66 -2.24 -12.62
N TYR A 196 4.43 -1.57 -13.49
CA TYR A 196 4.29 -1.67 -14.94
C TYR A 196 5.30 -2.67 -15.49
N LEU A 197 4.82 -3.78 -16.05
CA LEU A 197 5.67 -4.83 -16.60
C LEU A 197 6.02 -4.58 -18.07
N SER A 198 5.27 -3.70 -18.75
CA SER A 198 5.56 -3.22 -20.10
C SER A 198 5.45 -1.71 -20.19
N GLY A 199 6.16 -1.12 -21.16
CA GLY A 199 5.88 0.23 -21.62
C GLY A 199 4.71 0.22 -22.61
N VAL A 200 3.90 1.27 -22.60
CA VAL A 200 2.81 1.45 -23.57
C VAL A 200 3.17 2.63 -24.46
N GLU A 201 2.97 2.47 -25.78
CA GLU A 201 3.31 3.52 -26.75
C GLU A 201 2.38 4.73 -26.62
N GLU A 202 1.08 4.50 -26.45
CA GLU A 202 0.09 5.55 -26.26
C GLU A 202 -1.10 5.08 -25.41
N GLY A 203 -1.56 5.92 -24.49
CA GLY A 203 -2.62 5.60 -23.53
C GLY A 203 -2.15 4.67 -22.40
N GLY A 204 -3.10 4.01 -21.73
CA GLY A 204 -2.81 3.06 -20.67
C GLY A 204 -2.34 3.68 -19.35
N GLU A 205 -2.46 5.00 -19.17
CA GLU A 205 -2.07 5.69 -17.94
C GLU A 205 -2.87 5.19 -16.74
N THR A 206 -2.25 5.22 -15.56
CA THR A 206 -2.98 5.16 -14.29
C THR A 206 -3.33 6.58 -13.90
N VAL A 207 -4.61 6.91 -13.81
CA VAL A 207 -5.09 8.27 -13.51
C VAL A 207 -5.77 8.30 -12.15
N PHE A 208 -5.62 9.39 -11.41
CA PHE A 208 -6.26 9.68 -10.13
C PHE A 208 -7.24 10.85 -10.32
N PRO A 209 -8.52 10.61 -10.67
CA PRO A 209 -9.44 11.66 -11.12
C PRO A 209 -9.75 12.72 -10.07
N ASN A 210 -9.61 12.39 -8.78
CA ASN A 210 -9.87 13.31 -7.68
C ASN A 210 -8.71 14.29 -7.41
N ILE A 211 -7.61 14.20 -8.18
CA ILE A 211 -6.43 15.05 -8.04
C ILE A 211 -6.15 15.72 -9.39
N PRO A 212 -6.04 17.06 -9.46
CA PRO A 212 -5.77 17.75 -10.72
C PRO A 212 -4.34 17.46 -11.23
N ALA A 213 -4.14 17.63 -12.54
CA ALA A 213 -2.81 17.49 -13.14
C ALA A 213 -1.83 18.51 -12.54
N PRO A 214 -0.61 18.10 -12.15
CA PRO A 214 0.44 19.04 -11.75
C PRO A 214 0.73 20.02 -12.89
N GLY A 215 0.53 21.32 -12.64
CA GLY A 215 0.69 22.36 -13.66
C GLY A 215 -0.48 22.52 -14.64
N GLY A 216 -1.64 21.91 -14.37
CA GLY A 216 -2.90 22.12 -15.07
C GLY A 216 -3.18 21.14 -16.21
N GLU A 217 -2.20 20.86 -17.07
CA GLU A 217 -2.32 19.83 -18.13
C GLU A 217 -1.05 18.97 -18.28
N ASN A 218 -1.24 17.66 -18.33
CA ASN A 218 -0.19 16.69 -18.63
C ASN A 218 0.01 16.59 -20.16
N VAL A 219 0.86 17.43 -20.73
CA VAL A 219 1.14 17.41 -22.17
C VAL A 219 1.66 16.04 -22.62
N GLY A 220 1.08 15.50 -23.69
CA GLY A 220 1.42 14.19 -24.26
C GLY A 220 0.82 12.99 -23.53
N PHE A 221 -0.07 13.19 -22.57
CA PHE A 221 -0.94 12.13 -22.02
C PHE A 221 -2.22 12.04 -22.86
N SER A 222 -2.90 10.90 -22.77
CA SER A 222 -4.22 10.71 -23.37
C SER A 222 -5.26 11.68 -22.80
N GLU A 223 -6.34 11.93 -23.53
CA GLU A 223 -7.45 12.78 -23.07
C GLU A 223 -7.98 12.36 -21.69
N CYS A 224 -8.00 11.06 -21.40
CA CYS A 224 -8.41 10.49 -20.12
C CYS A 224 -7.54 10.98 -18.94
N ALA A 225 -6.24 11.14 -19.15
CA ALA A 225 -5.26 11.48 -18.11
C ALA A 225 -4.80 12.94 -18.13
N ARG A 226 -5.22 13.73 -19.13
CA ARG A 226 -4.66 15.06 -19.41
C ARG A 226 -4.84 16.07 -18.28
N LYS A 227 -5.98 16.03 -17.57
CA LYS A 227 -6.36 17.05 -16.57
C LYS A 227 -6.22 16.60 -15.10
N HIS A 228 -5.76 15.38 -14.88
CA HIS A 228 -5.69 14.78 -13.55
C HIS A 228 -4.28 14.30 -13.24
N LEU A 229 -3.93 14.07 -11.99
CA LEU A 229 -2.69 13.40 -11.65
C LEU A 229 -2.67 12.03 -12.33
N ALA A 230 -1.60 11.72 -13.06
CA ALA A 230 -1.51 10.49 -13.82
C ALA A 230 -0.07 10.00 -13.95
N VAL A 231 0.06 8.67 -14.06
CA VAL A 231 1.34 7.98 -14.24
C VAL A 231 1.31 7.25 -15.58
N ARG A 232 2.28 7.58 -16.44
CA ARG A 232 2.48 6.87 -17.70
C ARG A 232 3.15 5.52 -17.45
N PRO A 233 2.62 4.41 -18.00
CA PRO A 233 3.23 3.09 -17.84
C PRO A 233 4.60 3.04 -18.52
N ARG A 234 5.63 2.80 -17.72
CA ARG A 234 7.00 2.56 -18.18
C ARG A 234 7.51 1.29 -17.52
N LYS A 235 8.02 0.35 -18.32
CA LYS A 235 8.51 -0.94 -17.83
C LYS A 235 9.47 -0.75 -16.65
N GLY A 236 9.20 -1.45 -15.56
CA GLY A 236 9.99 -1.41 -14.33
C GLY A 236 9.53 -0.40 -13.30
N ASP A 237 8.75 0.63 -13.68
CA ASP A 237 8.26 1.62 -12.72
C ASP A 237 7.11 1.04 -11.88
N ALA A 238 6.96 1.54 -10.65
CA ALA A 238 5.84 1.20 -9.77
C ALA A 238 5.26 2.44 -9.10
N VAL A 239 3.93 2.49 -8.98
CA VAL A 239 3.22 3.51 -8.20
C VAL A 239 2.67 2.88 -6.93
N LEU A 240 2.96 3.52 -5.79
CA LEU A 240 2.38 3.23 -4.48
C LEU A 240 1.34 4.30 -4.20
N PHE A 241 0.13 3.89 -3.84
CA PHE A 241 -0.90 4.78 -3.34
C PHE A 241 -1.62 4.12 -2.18
N HIS A 242 -2.06 4.94 -1.22
CA HIS A 242 -2.67 4.46 0.00
C HIS A 242 -4.19 4.60 -0.07
N SER A 243 -4.86 3.53 0.36
CA SER A 243 -6.31 3.42 0.41
C SER A 243 -6.90 3.89 1.75
N ILE A 244 -6.06 4.00 2.78
CA ILE A 244 -6.46 4.39 4.15
C ILE A 244 -5.50 5.45 4.67
N ALA A 245 -6.00 6.63 5.05
CA ALA A 245 -5.26 7.72 5.67
C ALA A 245 -4.61 7.32 7.00
N PRO A 246 -3.56 8.02 7.49
CA PRO A 246 -2.88 7.66 8.73
C PRO A 246 -3.78 7.60 9.98
N HIS A 247 -4.88 8.36 9.98
CA HIS A 247 -5.88 8.36 11.06
C HIS A 247 -6.99 7.30 10.86
N GLY A 248 -6.81 6.39 9.89
CA GLY A 248 -7.71 5.25 9.67
C GLY A 248 -8.92 5.52 8.78
N ALA A 249 -9.15 6.73 8.26
CA ALA A 249 -10.25 6.94 7.31
C ALA A 249 -9.88 6.44 5.90
N LEU A 250 -10.89 6.07 5.12
CA LEU A 250 -10.73 5.71 3.72
C LEU A 250 -10.29 6.94 2.90
N GLU A 251 -9.24 6.79 2.09
CA GLU A 251 -8.65 7.87 1.31
C GLU A 251 -9.41 8.06 -0.01
N LYS A 252 -10.32 9.04 -0.07
CA LYS A 252 -11.13 9.30 -1.26
C LYS A 252 -10.29 9.73 -2.47
N LYS A 253 -9.14 10.36 -2.26
CA LYS A 253 -8.22 10.78 -3.34
C LYS A 253 -7.48 9.59 -3.98
N SER A 254 -7.58 8.39 -3.40
CA SER A 254 -7.04 7.16 -3.99
C SER A 254 -7.91 6.57 -5.10
N LEU A 255 -9.05 7.20 -5.43
CA LEU A 255 -9.85 6.86 -6.60
C LEU A 255 -8.95 6.86 -7.84
N HIS A 256 -8.89 5.75 -8.54
CA HIS A 256 -8.01 5.60 -9.69
C HIS A 256 -8.62 4.76 -10.80
N ALA A 257 -8.13 4.96 -12.02
CA ALA A 257 -8.56 4.24 -13.21
C ALA A 257 -7.35 3.86 -14.08
N ALA A 258 -7.55 2.87 -14.96
CA ALA A 258 -6.64 2.60 -16.05
C ALA A 258 -7.24 3.17 -17.34
N CYS A 259 -6.64 4.25 -17.85
CA CYS A 259 -7.04 4.84 -19.12
C CYS A 259 -6.94 3.83 -20.27
N PRO A 260 -7.79 3.95 -21.31
CA PRO A 260 -7.74 3.04 -22.45
C PRO A 260 -6.36 2.99 -23.10
N VAL A 261 -5.90 1.79 -23.46
CA VAL A 261 -4.70 1.65 -24.29
C VAL A 261 -5.02 2.08 -25.72
N ILE A 262 -4.31 3.06 -26.25
CA ILE A 262 -4.51 3.57 -27.62
C ILE A 262 -3.60 2.81 -28.59
N LYS A 263 -2.34 2.59 -28.19
CA LYS A 263 -1.32 1.88 -28.98
C LYS A 263 -0.37 1.06 -28.10
N GLY A 264 -0.12 -0.19 -28.50
CA GLY A 264 0.70 -1.15 -27.76
C GLY A 264 -0.13 -2.11 -26.88
N VAL A 265 0.53 -2.75 -25.92
CA VAL A 265 -0.08 -3.66 -24.93
C VAL A 265 0.45 -3.33 -23.56
N LYS A 266 -0.46 -3.11 -22.59
CA LYS A 266 -0.10 -2.84 -21.19
C LYS A 266 -0.10 -4.13 -20.41
N TYR A 267 1.02 -4.45 -19.77
CA TYR A 267 1.09 -5.40 -18.68
C TYR A 267 1.33 -4.65 -17.37
N SER A 268 0.55 -4.99 -16.35
CA SER A 268 0.72 -4.44 -15.00
C SER A 268 0.55 -5.51 -13.95
N MET A 269 1.13 -5.30 -12.78
CA MET A 269 1.06 -6.20 -11.63
C MET A 269 0.65 -5.39 -10.41
N ALA A 270 -0.48 -5.74 -9.81
CA ALA A 270 -0.95 -5.13 -8.57
C ALA A 270 -0.62 -6.04 -7.38
N LYS A 271 -0.14 -5.42 -6.30
CA LYS A 271 -0.05 -6.01 -4.96
C LYS A 271 -0.94 -5.20 -4.04
N TRP A 272 -2.04 -5.80 -3.61
CA TRP A 272 -2.89 -5.25 -2.56
C TRP A 272 -2.39 -5.68 -1.20
N ILE A 273 -2.33 -4.74 -0.27
CA ILE A 273 -1.76 -4.95 1.07
C ILE A 273 -2.80 -4.52 2.10
N HIS A 274 -3.16 -5.44 2.97
CA HIS A 274 -4.16 -5.25 4.02
C HIS A 274 -3.56 -4.59 5.28
N VAL A 275 -4.43 -4.06 6.14
CA VAL A 275 -4.03 -3.49 7.44
C VAL A 275 -3.41 -4.53 8.38
N GLY A 276 -3.75 -5.81 8.21
CA GLY A 276 -3.07 -6.91 8.87
C GLY A 276 -2.92 -8.15 7.99
N HIS A 277 -2.58 -9.27 8.63
CA HIS A 277 -2.22 -10.51 7.93
C HIS A 277 -3.36 -11.01 7.03
N TYR A 278 -3.08 -11.12 5.74
CA TYR A 278 -3.99 -11.69 4.75
C TYR A 278 -3.69 -13.18 4.62
N ALA A 279 -4.58 -14.00 5.16
CA ALA A 279 -4.44 -15.44 5.15
C ALA A 279 -4.60 -15.99 3.74
N THR A 280 -3.61 -16.78 3.29
CA THR A 280 -3.70 -17.60 2.08
C THR A 280 -3.96 -19.06 2.43
N ALA A 281 -4.04 -19.95 1.44
CA ALA A 281 -4.39 -21.36 1.66
C ALA A 281 -3.56 -22.01 2.79
N GLY A 282 -4.25 -22.51 3.82
CA GLY A 282 -3.64 -23.15 4.98
C GLY A 282 -3.41 -22.22 6.19
N GLU A 283 -3.60 -20.92 6.03
CA GLU A 283 -3.47 -19.94 7.10
C GLU A 283 -4.84 -19.55 7.68
N VAL A 284 -4.85 -18.99 8.88
CA VAL A 284 -6.07 -18.57 9.58
C VAL A 284 -6.32 -17.09 9.35
N PRO A 285 -7.46 -16.68 8.76
CA PRO A 285 -7.78 -15.27 8.57
C PRO A 285 -8.02 -14.59 9.91
N ILE A 286 -7.55 -13.35 10.03
CA ILE A 286 -7.79 -12.49 11.18
C ILE A 286 -8.65 -11.32 10.71
N ALA A 287 -9.85 -11.19 11.29
CA ALA A 287 -10.67 -10.01 11.09
C ALA A 287 -10.09 -8.86 11.90
N ILE A 288 -9.92 -7.70 11.27
CA ILE A 288 -9.46 -6.48 11.93
C ILE A 288 -10.57 -5.46 11.83
N GLU A 289 -11.03 -5.00 12.99
CA GLU A 289 -11.96 -3.89 13.08
C GLU A 289 -11.18 -2.58 12.91
N GLN A 290 -11.51 -1.85 11.83
CA GLN A 290 -10.86 -0.59 11.52
C GLN A 290 -11.53 0.53 12.30
N GLU A 291 -10.80 1.12 13.23
CA GLU A 291 -11.23 2.33 13.93
C GLU A 291 -10.69 3.58 13.23
N VAL A 292 -11.59 4.48 12.86
CA VAL A 292 -11.20 5.82 12.40
C VAL A 292 -10.90 6.65 13.65
N HIS A 293 -9.63 6.97 13.86
CA HIS A 293 -9.25 7.90 14.91
C HIS A 293 -9.78 9.28 14.54
N GLN A 294 -10.78 9.73 15.28
CA GLN A 294 -11.28 11.08 15.15
C GLN A 294 -10.16 12.02 15.60
N ILE A 295 -9.69 12.84 14.68
CA ILE A 295 -8.82 13.95 15.03
C ILE A 295 -9.61 14.81 16.01
N PRO A 296 -9.14 15.00 17.25
CA PRO A 296 -9.85 15.81 18.22
C PRO A 296 -10.10 17.18 17.62
N LYS A 297 -11.37 17.63 17.62
CA LYS A 297 -11.68 19.00 17.24
C LYS A 297 -10.86 19.94 18.13
N PRO A 298 -10.22 20.98 17.57
CA PRO A 298 -9.57 21.99 18.39
C PRO A 298 -10.52 22.42 19.49
N LYS A 299 -10.08 22.39 20.75
CA LYS A 299 -10.79 23.15 21.79
C LYS A 299 -10.89 24.58 21.25
N GLY A 300 -12.09 25.15 21.24
CA GLY A 300 -12.34 26.42 20.56
C GLY A 300 -11.54 27.61 21.13
N ALA A 301 -10.82 27.42 22.24
CA ALA A 301 -9.98 28.39 22.92
C ALA A 301 -8.48 28.10 22.66
N CYS A 302 -7.66 29.15 22.56
CA CYS A 302 -6.22 28.98 22.51
C CYS A 302 -5.67 28.67 23.91
N GLU A 303 -5.56 27.39 24.20
CA GLU A 303 -5.09 26.86 25.48
C GLU A 303 -4.06 25.77 25.22
N ASP A 304 -3.15 25.59 26.17
CA ASP A 304 -2.21 24.49 26.15
C ASP A 304 -2.83 23.29 26.87
N ASP A 305 -2.63 22.10 26.31
CA ASP A 305 -3.15 20.83 26.83
C ASP A 305 -2.19 20.17 27.84
N ASN A 306 -1.02 20.77 28.09
CA ASN A 306 -0.01 20.24 29.00
C ASN A 306 0.66 21.34 29.83
N ASP A 307 0.83 21.09 31.13
CA ASP A 307 1.45 22.02 32.08
C ASP A 307 2.92 22.34 31.75
N PHE A 308 3.60 21.50 30.96
CA PHE A 308 4.99 21.70 30.55
C PHE A 308 5.16 22.48 29.25
N CYS A 309 4.07 22.89 28.57
CA CYS A 309 4.14 23.57 27.29
C CYS A 309 5.02 24.83 27.31
N ASP A 310 4.93 25.66 28.35
CA ASP A 310 5.79 26.85 28.52
C ASP A 310 7.27 26.48 28.62
N SER A 311 7.60 25.44 29.38
CA SER A 311 8.96 24.95 29.55
C SER A 311 9.52 24.43 28.22
N TRP A 312 8.76 23.59 27.52
CA TRP A 312 9.15 23.05 26.22
C TRP A 312 9.28 24.12 25.14
N ALA A 313 8.37 25.10 25.12
CA ALA A 313 8.49 26.26 24.24
C ALA A 313 9.78 27.04 24.53
N SER A 314 10.11 27.26 25.81
CA SER A 314 11.34 27.95 26.22
C SER A 314 12.63 27.21 25.86
N THR A 315 12.56 25.88 25.70
CA THR A 315 13.69 25.04 25.27
C THR A 315 13.74 24.81 23.75
N GLY A 316 12.86 25.45 22.98
CA GLY A 316 12.88 25.39 21.51
C GLY A 316 12.04 24.29 20.88
N GLU A 317 11.18 23.60 21.64
CA GLU A 317 10.36 22.50 21.13
C GLU A 317 9.33 22.95 20.09
N CYS A 318 8.94 24.23 20.09
CA CYS A 318 8.10 24.77 19.02
C CYS A 318 8.71 24.63 17.63
N THR A 319 10.04 24.46 17.53
CA THR A 319 10.75 24.19 16.27
C THR A 319 11.20 22.73 16.18
N ASN A 320 11.63 22.12 17.28
CA ASN A 320 12.16 20.74 17.26
C ASN A 320 11.05 19.68 17.21
N ASN A 321 9.87 20.01 17.73
CA ASN A 321 8.72 19.12 17.85
C ASN A 321 7.43 19.82 17.40
N VAL A 322 7.48 20.38 16.18
CA VAL A 322 6.39 21.16 15.58
C VAL A 322 5.06 20.41 15.62
N ALA A 323 5.05 19.12 15.28
CA ALA A 323 3.83 18.31 15.18
C ALA A 323 3.10 18.19 16.53
N TYR A 324 3.83 18.00 17.64
CA TYR A 324 3.22 17.95 18.96
C TYR A 324 2.89 19.35 19.48
N MET A 325 3.80 20.31 19.32
CA MET A 325 3.68 21.63 19.94
C MET A 325 2.65 22.51 19.22
N ILE A 326 2.76 22.61 17.91
CA ILE A 326 1.97 23.52 17.07
C ILE A 326 0.88 22.77 16.30
N GLY A 327 1.18 21.54 15.86
CA GLY A 327 0.27 20.70 15.10
C GLY A 327 0.72 20.46 13.66
N SER A 328 -0.23 20.00 12.86
CA SER A 328 -0.09 19.78 11.42
C SER A 328 -1.26 20.42 10.70
N LYS A 329 -1.26 20.43 9.36
CA LYS A 329 -2.42 20.91 8.60
C LYS A 329 -3.73 20.20 8.95
N TYR A 330 -3.67 18.97 9.50
CA TYR A 330 -4.86 18.19 9.84
C TYR A 330 -5.37 18.43 11.27
N ALA A 331 -4.52 18.90 12.18
CA ALA A 331 -4.84 18.95 13.61
C ALA A 331 -3.99 20.00 14.34
N PRO A 332 -4.57 20.78 15.27
CA PRO A 332 -3.78 21.60 16.19
C PRO A 332 -2.90 20.71 17.08
N GLY A 333 -1.73 21.22 17.43
CA GLY A 333 -0.88 20.66 18.47
C GLY A 333 -1.41 20.95 19.86
N HIS A 334 -0.64 20.56 20.86
CA HIS A 334 -1.00 20.63 22.26
C HIS A 334 -0.52 21.90 22.97
N CYS A 335 0.38 22.67 22.35
CA CYS A 335 1.07 23.79 22.99
C CYS A 335 1.02 25.09 22.17
N LEU A 336 -0.10 25.34 21.46
CA LEU A 336 -0.22 26.49 20.57
C LEU A 336 -0.07 27.83 21.28
N LYS A 337 -0.53 27.93 22.53
CA LYS A 337 -0.47 29.18 23.28
C LYS A 337 0.97 29.45 23.69
N ALA A 338 1.66 28.44 24.25
CA ALA A 338 3.08 28.55 24.58
C ALA A 338 3.96 28.86 23.35
N CYS A 339 3.61 28.32 22.18
CA CYS A 339 4.32 28.61 20.93
C CYS A 339 3.89 29.89 20.21
N GLY A 340 2.91 30.64 20.73
CA GLY A 340 2.40 31.85 20.08
C GLY A 340 1.65 31.61 18.77
N MET A 341 1.19 30.37 18.52
CA MET A 341 0.58 29.91 17.28
C MET A 341 -0.95 29.88 17.31
N CYS A 342 -1.59 30.56 18.28
CA CYS A 342 -3.05 30.64 18.42
C CYS A 342 -3.82 31.06 17.16
N HIS A 343 -3.18 31.78 16.23
CA HIS A 343 -3.82 32.25 15.00
C HIS A 343 -4.22 31.10 14.07
N LEU A 344 -3.49 29.97 14.12
CA LEU A 344 -3.76 28.77 13.32
C LEU A 344 -5.10 28.10 13.68
N LEU A 345 -5.62 28.33 14.90
CA LEU A 345 -6.95 27.85 15.30
C LEU A 345 -8.08 28.39 14.42
N LYS A 346 -7.89 29.52 13.73
CA LYS A 346 -8.88 30.06 12.80
C LYS A 346 -8.90 29.31 11.47
N GLU A 347 -7.75 28.81 11.02
CA GLU A 347 -7.60 28.07 9.77
C GLU A 347 -8.34 26.72 9.88
N TRP A 348 -8.16 25.99 10.98
CA TRP A 348 -8.88 24.72 11.21
C TRP A 348 -10.38 24.87 11.48
N LYS A 349 -10.83 26.03 12.00
CA LYS A 349 -12.27 26.31 12.15
C LYS A 349 -12.98 26.51 10.81
N GLY A 350 -12.27 26.98 9.77
CA GLY A 350 -12.82 27.20 8.43
C GLY A 350 -12.93 25.92 7.58
N GLU A 351 -12.05 24.94 7.78
CA GLU A 351 -12.06 23.69 7.00
C GLU A 351 -13.13 22.69 7.48
N GLY A 352 -13.50 22.73 8.77
CA GLY A 352 -14.51 21.84 9.34
C GLY A 352 -15.96 22.13 8.90
N GLU A 353 -16.27 23.36 8.49
CA GLU A 353 -17.60 23.75 7.99
C GLU A 353 -17.74 23.46 6.48
N GLY A 354 -16.67 23.62 5.70
CA GLY A 354 -16.67 23.34 4.26
C GLY A 354 -16.78 21.85 3.92
N GLN A 355 -16.18 20.97 4.74
CA GLN A 355 -16.26 19.52 4.54
C GLN A 355 -17.62 18.92 4.97
N GLN A 356 -18.31 19.52 5.95
CA GLN A 356 -19.62 19.06 6.41
C GLN A 356 -20.77 19.45 5.46
N GLN A 357 -20.73 20.64 4.87
CA GLN A 357 -21.75 21.04 3.87
C GLN A 357 -21.62 20.26 2.56
N GLN A 358 -20.41 19.84 2.16
CA GLN A 358 -20.22 18.91 1.05
C GLN A 358 -20.68 17.49 1.39
N GLN A 359 -20.49 17.01 2.63
CA GLN A 359 -20.98 15.70 3.07
C GLN A 359 -22.50 15.61 3.10
N GLN A 360 -23.21 16.60 3.66
CA GLN A 360 -24.68 16.59 3.73
C GLN A 360 -25.35 16.92 2.38
N GLY A 361 -24.77 17.81 1.59
CA GLY A 361 -25.33 18.17 0.28
C GLY A 361 -25.16 17.10 -0.80
N GLN A 362 -24.20 16.16 -0.64
CA GLN A 362 -23.99 15.05 -1.57
C GLN A 362 -24.79 13.79 -1.19
N GLU A 363 -25.06 13.55 0.11
CA GLU A 363 -25.97 12.48 0.56
C GLU A 363 -27.40 12.68 0.02
N GLU A 364 -27.90 13.92 -0.07
CA GLU A 364 -29.23 14.19 -0.64
C GLU A 364 -29.27 14.11 -2.18
N ALA A 365 -28.12 14.31 -2.85
CA ALA A 365 -28.01 14.23 -4.31
C ALA A 365 -27.84 12.78 -4.82
N GLU A 366 -27.19 11.90 -4.07
CA GLU A 366 -27.01 10.48 -4.45
C GLU A 366 -28.27 9.63 -4.20
N VAL A 367 -29.17 10.02 -3.29
CA VAL A 367 -30.47 9.35 -3.11
C VAL A 367 -31.46 9.68 -4.25
N THR A 368 -31.22 10.74 -5.02
CA THR A 368 -32.13 11.17 -6.10
C THR A 368 -31.65 10.86 -7.52
N ALA A 369 -30.45 10.29 -7.67
CA ALA A 369 -29.86 9.95 -8.98
C ALA A 369 -29.57 8.45 -9.21
N ALA A 370 -30.03 7.56 -8.31
CA ALA A 370 -29.96 6.10 -8.48
C ALA A 370 -31.22 5.53 -9.16
#